data_AF-A0A538TDD3-F1
#
_entry.id   AF-A0A538TDD3-F1
#
_cell.length_a   1.000
_cell.length_b   1.000
_cell.length_c   1.000
_cell.angle_alpha   90.00
_cell.angle_beta   90.00
_cell.angle_gamma   90.00
#
_symmetry.space_group_name_H-M   'P 1'
#
loop_
_entity.id
_entity.type
_entity.pdbx_description
1 polymer ?
#
loop_
_entity_poly.entity_id
_entity_poly.type
_entity_poly.pdbx_seq_one_letter_code
_entity_poly.pdbx_strand_id
1 'polypeptide(L)'
;MKTFARRDSDVYRITGQKMFASIANETDVGVLFAKTDRDAGARGVIGFIVEPKRYPGWKVQPIEMLGLANAFRTNVLYLDDFIVPVENRLGAEGAGFDRHADASGRARHGGGQRPGDRPTRHRAGYETTMN
;
A
#
# COMPACT_ATOMS: atom_id res chain seq x y z
N MET A 1 3.69 11.20 2.37
CA MET A 1 3.49 10.65 1.02
C MET A 1 2.74 11.68 0.17
N LYS A 2 3.21 11.95 -1.06
CA LYS A 2 2.59 12.93 -1.97
C LYS A 2 1.64 12.29 -3.00
N THR A 3 1.73 10.98 -3.22
CA THR A 3 0.83 10.24 -4.11
C THR A 3 -0.60 10.28 -3.60
N PHE A 4 -1.50 10.78 -4.43
CA PHE A 4 -2.90 10.99 -4.10
C PHE A 4 -3.80 10.22 -5.07
N ALA A 5 -4.80 9.54 -4.54
CA ALA A 5 -5.82 8.81 -5.28
C ALA A 5 -7.15 9.54 -5.10
N ARG A 6 -7.66 10.14 -6.18
CA ARG A 6 -8.98 10.76 -6.21
C ARG A 6 -10.00 9.74 -6.71
N ARG A 7 -11.09 9.55 -5.97
CA ARG A 7 -12.22 8.76 -6.47
C ARG A 7 -12.94 9.53 -7.58
N ASP A 8 -13.22 8.84 -8.67
CA ASP A 8 -13.92 9.33 -9.86
C ASP A 8 -14.96 8.29 -10.28
N SER A 9 -16.11 8.31 -9.61
CA SER A 9 -17.19 7.32 -9.75
C SER A 9 -16.70 5.88 -9.47
N ASP A 10 -16.55 5.07 -10.52
CA ASP A 10 -16.18 3.65 -10.47
C ASP A 10 -14.67 3.40 -10.59
N VAL A 11 -13.88 4.47 -10.73
CA VAL A 11 -12.41 4.39 -10.80
C VAL A 11 -11.75 5.35 -9.82
N TYR A 12 -10.48 5.10 -9.53
CA TYR A 12 -9.56 6.02 -8.88
C TYR A 12 -8.59 6.56 -9.91
N ARG A 13 -8.34 7.86 -9.85
CA ARG A 13 -7.25 8.53 -10.59
C ARG A 13 -6.12 8.83 -9.63
N ILE A 14 -4.97 8.25 -9.90
CA ILE A 14 -3.81 8.32 -9.02
C ILE A 14 -2.75 9.20 -9.65
N THR A 15 -2.35 10.23 -8.92
CA THR A 15 -1.31 11.17 -9.33
C THR A 15 -0.22 11.27 -8.28
N GLY A 16 1.03 11.23 -8.71
CA GLY A 16 2.19 11.42 -7.86
C GLY A 16 3.43 10.72 -8.35
N GLN A 17 4.37 10.50 -7.43
CA GLN A 17 5.63 9.86 -7.74
C GLN A 17 6.05 8.93 -6.60
N LYS A 18 6.63 7.78 -6.95
CA LYS A 18 7.33 6.89 -6.02
C LYS A 18 8.75 6.71 -6.50
N MET A 19 9.69 6.92 -5.59
CA MET A 19 11.10 6.62 -5.80
C MET A 19 11.38 5.23 -5.22
N PHE A 20 12.40 4.56 -5.76
CA PHE A 20 12.81 3.20 -5.38
C PHE A 20 11.75 2.11 -5.65
N ALA A 21 11.04 2.23 -6.77
CA ALA A 21 10.14 1.19 -7.24
C ALA A 21 10.95 0.14 -8.03
N SER A 22 11.40 -0.91 -7.35
CA SER A 22 12.08 -2.06 -7.96
C SER A 22 11.17 -2.68 -9.03
N ILE A 23 11.75 -3.02 -10.18
CA ILE A 23 11.09 -3.74 -11.30
C ILE A 23 9.79 -3.10 -11.86
N ALA A 24 9.52 -1.83 -11.55
CA ALA A 24 8.31 -1.12 -11.98
C ALA A 24 8.17 -1.06 -13.52
N ASN A 25 9.27 -1.19 -14.26
CA ASN A 25 9.33 -1.23 -15.72
C ASN A 25 8.81 -2.54 -16.32
N GLU A 26 8.88 -3.65 -15.57
CA GLU A 26 8.50 -4.99 -16.02
C GLU A 26 7.26 -5.54 -15.29
N THR A 27 6.68 -4.76 -14.38
CA THR A 27 5.58 -5.19 -13.52
C THR A 27 4.30 -5.42 -14.31
N ASP A 28 3.78 -6.65 -14.31
CA ASP A 28 2.44 -6.98 -14.83
C ASP A 28 1.34 -6.60 -13.84
N VAL A 29 1.53 -6.94 -12.56
CA VAL A 29 0.62 -6.65 -11.45
C VAL A 29 1.45 -6.20 -10.25
N GLY A 30 1.02 -5.15 -9.56
CA GLY A 30 1.71 -4.61 -8.39
C GLY A 30 0.74 -4.12 -7.32
N VAL A 31 1.31 -3.73 -6.16
CA VAL A 31 0.56 -3.06 -5.08
C VAL A 31 1.02 -1.62 -4.99
N LEU A 32 0.09 -0.69 -5.13
CA LEU A 32 0.35 0.74 -5.04
C LEU A 32 -0.36 1.34 -3.83
N PHE A 33 0.39 2.02 -2.97
CA PHE A 33 -0.18 2.78 -1.86
C PHE A 33 -0.30 4.26 -2.22
N ALA A 34 -1.50 4.81 -2.07
CA ALA A 34 -1.82 6.21 -2.32
C ALA A 34 -2.72 6.77 -1.20
N LYS A 35 -2.65 8.08 -0.97
CA LYS A 35 -3.54 8.75 -0.02
C LYS A 35 -4.87 9.05 -0.70
N THR A 36 -5.99 8.67 -0.10
CA THR A 36 -7.32 9.14 -0.51
C THR A 36 -7.77 10.36 0.29
N ASP A 37 -7.25 10.49 1.52
CA ASP A 37 -7.49 11.62 2.40
C ASP A 37 -6.14 12.22 2.84
N ARG A 38 -5.96 13.52 2.58
CA ARG A 38 -4.70 14.22 2.91
C ARG A 38 -4.58 14.49 4.40
N ASP A 39 -5.70 14.70 5.09
CA ASP A 39 -5.80 15.17 6.46
C ASP A 39 -5.86 14.01 7.46
N ALA A 40 -6.32 12.82 7.03
CA ALA A 40 -6.41 11.61 7.87
C ALA A 40 -5.06 10.94 8.23
N GLY A 41 -3.92 11.63 8.08
CA GLY A 41 -2.61 11.11 8.48
C GLY A 41 -2.26 9.78 7.80
N ALA A 42 -2.00 8.74 8.61
CA ALA A 42 -1.71 7.38 8.13
C ALA A 42 -2.98 6.57 7.75
N ARG A 43 -4.13 6.87 8.37
CA ARG A 43 -5.42 6.19 8.08
C ARG A 43 -5.97 6.54 6.70
N GLY A 44 -5.52 7.65 6.13
CA GLY A 44 -5.86 8.07 4.76
C GLY A 44 -5.10 7.33 3.66
N VAL A 45 -4.24 6.34 3.98
CA VAL A 45 -3.44 5.60 2.99
C VAL A 45 -4.10 4.28 2.63
N ILE A 46 -4.44 4.09 1.35
CA ILE A 46 -5.09 2.88 0.85
C ILE A 46 -4.16 2.17 -0.13
N GLY A 47 -4.24 0.84 -0.13
CA GLY A 47 -3.55 -0.03 -1.10
C GLY A 47 -4.43 -0.32 -2.31
N PHE A 48 -3.82 -0.41 -3.47
CA PHE A 48 -4.49 -0.70 -4.75
C PHE A 48 -3.72 -1.80 -5.47
N ILE A 49 -4.44 -2.77 -6.04
CA ILE A 49 -3.90 -3.67 -7.04
C ILE A 49 -3.83 -2.91 -8.36
N VAL A 50 -2.64 -2.83 -8.95
CA VAL A 50 -2.41 -2.07 -10.18
C VAL A 50 -1.93 -3.00 -11.28
N GLU A 51 -2.40 -2.75 -12.50
CA GLU A 51 -2.01 -3.48 -13.70
C GLU A 51 -1.41 -2.47 -14.70
N PRO A 52 -0.10 -2.14 -14.59
CA PRO A 52 0.52 -1.08 -15.36
C PRO A 52 0.37 -1.19 -16.88
N LYS A 53 0.31 -2.42 -17.39
CA LYS A 53 0.19 -2.71 -18.83
C LYS A 53 -1.24 -2.52 -19.36
N ARG A 54 -2.23 -2.47 -18.47
CA ARG A 54 -3.66 -2.40 -18.84
C ARG A 54 -4.20 -0.98 -18.84
N TYR A 55 -3.66 -0.11 -17.98
CA TYR A 55 -4.18 1.25 -17.78
C TYR A 55 -3.13 2.32 -18.10
N PRO A 56 -3.53 3.46 -18.71
CA PRO A 56 -2.61 4.55 -19.02
C PRO A 56 -2.22 5.32 -17.74
N GLY A 57 -1.14 6.10 -17.83
CA GLY A 57 -0.68 6.96 -16.72
C GLY A 57 0.45 6.38 -15.87
N TRP A 58 0.98 5.21 -16.24
CA TRP A 58 2.14 4.58 -15.61
C TRP A 58 3.41 4.91 -16.39
N LYS A 59 4.25 5.82 -15.87
CA LYS A 59 5.52 6.22 -16.49
C LYS A 59 6.67 5.82 -15.58
N VAL A 60 7.67 5.12 -16.13
CA VAL A 60 8.79 4.59 -15.36
C VAL A 60 10.10 5.17 -15.90
N GLN A 61 10.96 5.62 -14.99
CA GLN A 61 12.30 6.07 -15.31
C GLN A 61 13.31 5.24 -14.50
N PRO A 62 14.13 4.41 -15.16
CA PRO A 62 15.21 3.68 -14.49
C PRO A 62 16.21 4.62 -13.81
N ILE A 63 16.67 4.22 -12.63
CA ILE A 63 17.76 4.88 -11.91
C ILE A 63 18.97 3.96 -12.00
N GLU A 64 20.06 4.46 -12.58
CA GLU A 64 21.35 3.77 -12.53
C GLU A 64 21.86 3.75 -11.08
N MET A 65 22.02 2.55 -10.52
CA MET A 65 22.57 2.35 -9.18
C MET A 65 23.94 1.66 -9.27
N LEU A 66 24.80 1.92 -8.29
CA LEU A 66 26.14 1.35 -8.24
C LEU A 66 26.14 -0.04 -7.55
N GLY A 67 26.94 -0.97 -8.08
CA GLY A 67 27.17 -2.29 -7.46
C GLY A 67 25.95 -3.20 -7.45
N LEU A 68 25.78 -4.00 -6.38
CA LEU A 68 24.68 -4.96 -6.24
C LEU A 68 23.29 -4.30 -6.28
N ALA A 69 23.21 -3.01 -5.95
CA ALA A 69 21.98 -2.25 -6.02
C ALA A 69 21.41 -2.14 -7.45
N ASN A 70 22.25 -2.26 -8.49
CA ASN A 70 21.80 -2.25 -9.89
C ASN A 70 20.96 -3.48 -10.25
N ALA A 71 21.17 -4.60 -9.56
CA ALA A 71 20.42 -5.84 -9.80
C ALA A 71 18.92 -5.70 -9.48
N PHE A 72 18.53 -4.75 -8.62
CA PHE A 72 17.13 -4.54 -8.23
C PHE A 72 16.30 -3.74 -9.24
N ARG A 73 16.92 -3.27 -10.35
CA ARG A 73 16.26 -2.44 -11.39
C ARG A 73 15.41 -1.36 -10.75
N THR A 74 16.06 -0.49 -9.98
CA THR A 74 15.40 0.55 -9.22
C THR A 74 14.89 1.62 -10.18
N ASN A 75 13.61 1.99 -10.07
CA ASN A 75 13.02 3.02 -10.90
C ASN A 75 12.40 4.16 -10.07
N VAL A 76 12.30 5.33 -10.69
CA VAL A 76 11.29 6.32 -10.34
C VAL A 76 10.02 5.98 -11.10
N LEU A 77 8.92 5.85 -10.37
CA LEU A 77 7.59 5.69 -10.90
C LEU A 77 6.87 7.04 -10.85
N TYR A 78 6.40 7.50 -12.00
CA TYR A 78 5.54 8.65 -12.17
C TYR A 78 4.13 8.17 -12.50
N LEU A 79 3.16 8.67 -11.73
CA LEU A 79 1.74 8.39 -11.87
C LEU A 79 1.06 9.69 -12.31
N ASP A 80 0.49 9.66 -13.50
CA ASP A 80 -0.11 10.80 -14.17
C ASP A 80 -1.56 10.45 -14.53
N ASP A 81 -2.48 10.78 -13.63
CA ASP A 81 -3.90 10.37 -13.69
C ASP A 81 -4.08 8.86 -13.96
N PHE A 82 -3.23 8.02 -13.35
CA PHE A 82 -3.26 6.57 -13.51
C PHE A 82 -4.59 6.00 -13.03
N ILE A 83 -5.27 5.26 -13.90
CA ILE A 83 -6.63 4.77 -13.67
C ILE A 83 -6.59 3.42 -12.98
N VAL A 84 -7.32 3.27 -11.88
CA VAL A 84 -7.49 2.00 -11.16
C VAL A 84 -8.96 1.77 -10.85
N PRO A 85 -9.57 0.65 -11.24
CA PRO A 85 -10.94 0.31 -10.86
C PRO A 85 -11.14 0.30 -9.33
N VAL A 86 -12.31 0.71 -8.84
CA VAL A 86 -12.62 0.70 -7.40
C VAL A 86 -12.58 -0.72 -6.82
N GLU A 87 -12.91 -1.74 -7.63
CA GLU A 87 -12.81 -3.16 -7.26
C GLU A 87 -11.38 -3.63 -6.94
N ASN A 88 -10.36 -2.96 -7.49
CA ASN A 88 -8.96 -3.28 -7.23
C ASN A 88 -8.42 -2.62 -5.95
N ARG A 89 -9.29 -1.90 -5.20
CA ARG A 89 -8.93 -1.33 -3.90
C ARG A 89 -8.82 -2.42 -2.84
N LEU A 90 -7.71 -2.41 -2.12
CA LEU A 90 -7.50 -3.28 -0.97
C LEU A 90 -8.16 -2.66 0.27
N GLY A 91 -9.26 -3.27 0.72
CA GLY A 91 -10.00 -2.86 1.91
C GLY A 91 -11.02 -1.74 1.67
N ALA A 92 -11.55 -1.20 2.77
CA ALA A 92 -12.52 -0.10 2.73
C ALA A 92 -11.85 1.27 2.67
N GLU A 93 -12.57 2.26 2.14
CA GLU A 93 -12.18 3.67 2.22
C GLU A 93 -12.01 4.09 3.69
N GLY A 94 -10.84 4.63 4.06
CA GLY A 94 -10.54 5.03 5.44
C GLY A 94 -10.11 3.90 6.38
N ALA A 95 -10.07 2.64 5.93
CA ALA A 95 -9.46 1.52 6.67
C ALA A 95 -7.92 1.47 6.53
N GLY A 96 -7.32 2.57 6.08
CA GLY A 96 -5.95 2.63 5.59
C GLY A 96 -4.93 2.10 6.59
N PHE A 97 -4.05 1.21 6.10
CA PHE A 97 -2.94 0.54 6.80
C PHE A 97 -3.17 0.30 8.31
N ASP A 98 -4.38 -0.06 8.72
CA ASP A 98 -4.61 -0.48 10.10
C ASP A 98 -4.05 -1.89 10.22
N ARG A 99 -3.04 -2.07 11.07
CA ARG A 99 -2.53 -3.42 11.43
C ARG A 99 -3.59 -4.25 12.15
N HIS A 100 -4.72 -3.64 12.50
CA HIS A 100 -5.94 -4.27 13.02
C HIS A 100 -7.13 -4.19 12.06
N ALA A 101 -6.94 -3.84 10.77
CA ALA A 101 -7.93 -4.14 9.75
C ALA A 101 -8.00 -5.65 9.62
N ASP A 102 -8.80 -6.24 10.50
CA ASP A 102 -9.05 -7.65 10.57
C ASP A 102 -9.48 -8.15 9.18
N ALA A 103 -8.98 -9.33 8.83
CA ALA A 103 -9.62 -10.15 7.81
C ALA A 103 -10.89 -10.81 8.40
N SER A 104 -11.63 -10.13 9.29
CA SER A 104 -12.77 -10.66 10.03
C SER A 104 -14.11 -10.17 9.46
N GLY A 105 -14.25 -10.36 8.15
CA GLY A 105 -15.54 -10.70 7.57
C GLY A 105 -16.00 -12.13 7.94
N ARG A 106 -15.40 -12.79 8.94
CA ARG A 106 -15.80 -14.14 9.36
C ARG A 106 -16.87 -14.03 10.43
N ALA A 107 -18.09 -14.35 9.99
CA ALA A 107 -19.28 -14.69 10.76
C ALA A 107 -19.01 -14.92 12.25
N ARG A 108 -19.70 -14.13 13.08
CA ARG A 108 -19.89 -14.43 14.51
C ARG A 108 -20.59 -15.78 14.63
N HIS A 109 -19.82 -16.86 14.71
CA HIS A 109 -20.29 -18.08 15.34
C HIS A 109 -19.81 -18.09 16.78
N GLY A 110 -20.80 -18.10 17.68
CA GLY A 110 -20.61 -18.09 19.11
C GLY A 110 -19.74 -19.24 19.61
N GLY A 111 -18.94 -18.92 20.61
CA GLY A 111 -18.15 -19.87 21.38
C GLY A 111 -17.57 -19.13 22.56
N GLY A 112 -18.33 -19.07 23.65
CA GLY A 112 -17.84 -18.51 24.90
C GLY A 112 -16.82 -19.44 25.54
N GLN A 113 -15.70 -18.89 26.01
CA GLN A 113 -14.89 -19.50 27.07
C GLN A 113 -14.16 -18.39 27.85
N ARG A 114 -14.02 -18.63 29.15
CA ARG A 114 -13.86 -17.67 30.27
C ARG A 114 -12.42 -17.14 30.45
N PRO A 115 -12.23 -16.04 31.21
CA PRO A 115 -10.92 -15.43 31.42
C PRO A 115 -10.16 -16.12 32.55
N GLY A 116 -8.93 -16.57 32.28
CA GLY A 116 -8.03 -17.09 33.29
C GLY A 116 -6.98 -18.03 32.74
N ASP A 117 -5.99 -17.50 32.02
CA ASP A 117 -4.65 -18.10 31.96
C ASP A 117 -3.62 -17.09 31.42
N ARG A 118 -2.64 -16.72 32.26
CA ARG A 118 -1.42 -16.02 31.83
C ARG A 118 -0.30 -17.05 31.77
N PRO A 119 0.60 -16.94 30.78
CA PRO A 119 2.00 -17.26 31.03
C PRO A 119 2.91 -16.05 30.77
N THR A 120 3.57 -15.65 31.84
CA THR A 120 4.97 -15.23 31.97
C THR A 120 5.70 -14.56 30.79
N ARG A 121 6.16 -13.33 31.10
CA ARG A 121 7.12 -12.49 30.40
C ARG A 121 8.33 -13.26 29.82
N HIS A 122 8.67 -12.93 28.57
CA HIS A 122 10.07 -12.82 28.14
C HIS A 122 10.27 -11.48 27.40
N ARG A 123 11.31 -10.77 27.81
CA ARG A 123 11.68 -9.41 27.44
C ARG A 123 12.75 -9.46 26.34
N ALA A 124 12.50 -8.82 25.21
CA ALA A 124 13.48 -8.29 24.26
C ALA A 124 12.79 -7.09 23.61
N GLY A 125 13.24 -5.83 23.77
CA GLY A 125 14.33 -5.25 22.96
C GLY A 125 13.96 -5.42 21.48
N TYR A 126 13.64 -4.41 20.66
CA TYR A 126 14.41 -3.20 20.38
C TYR A 126 13.46 -2.09 19.88
N GLU A 127 13.62 -0.91 20.46
CA GLU A 127 13.02 0.35 20.01
C GLU A 127 14.02 0.98 19.03
N THR A 128 13.58 1.33 17.83
CA THR A 128 14.38 2.18 16.91
C THR A 128 13.52 3.35 16.50
N THR A 129 13.72 4.43 17.22
CA THR A 129 13.43 5.80 16.83
C THR A 129 14.45 6.21 15.79
N MET A 130 14.03 6.69 14.61
CA MET A 130 14.84 7.58 13.78
C MET A 130 13.92 8.61 13.10
N ASN A 131 14.41 9.87 13.16
CA ASN A 131 13.84 11.15 12.71
C ASN A 131 13.03 11.15 11.42
#